data_AF-A0A7V9AVF4-F1
#
_entry.id   AF-A0A7V9AVF4-F1
#
_cell.length_a   1.000
_cell.length_b   1.000
_cell.length_c   1.000
_cell.angle_alpha   90.00
_cell.angle_beta   90.00
_cell.angle_gamma   90.00
#
_symmetry.space_group_name_H-M   'P 1'
#
loop_
_entity.id
_entity.type
_entity.pdbx_description
1 polymer ?
#
loop_
_entity_poly.entity_id
_entity_poly.type
_entity_poly.pdbx_seq_one_letter_code
_entity_poly.pdbx_strand_id
1 'polypeptide(L)'
;MRLAASLLLAVGLGASAFSASAPARVVAVADVHGGLQPFVSILTAAGLIDAQHRWTGGAAVLVQTGDVTDRGTEVHEVLDLLMSLEKGAAAAGGKVHVLLGNHEIMNMVGDTRDVSPEI
;
A
#
# COMPACT_ATOMS: atom_id res chain seq x y z
N MET A 1 -56.75 45.11 -14.67
CA MET A 1 -56.18 44.42 -13.47
C MET A 1 -55.25 43.32 -13.96
N ARG A 2 -53.95 43.44 -13.70
CA ARG A 2 -52.92 42.47 -14.12
C ARG A 2 -52.83 41.36 -13.08
N LEU A 3 -53.11 40.11 -13.45
CA LEU A 3 -52.78 38.95 -12.60
C LEU A 3 -51.29 38.65 -12.72
N ALA A 4 -50.54 38.83 -11.64
CA ALA A 4 -49.17 38.35 -11.53
C ALA A 4 -49.20 36.90 -11.05
N ALA A 5 -48.80 35.96 -11.91
CA ALA A 5 -48.59 34.58 -11.54
C ALA A 5 -47.31 34.48 -10.69
N SER A 6 -47.46 34.07 -9.44
CA SER A 6 -46.34 33.88 -8.51
C SER A 6 -45.62 32.57 -8.84
N LEU A 7 -44.34 32.65 -9.17
CA LEU A 7 -43.46 31.50 -9.39
C LEU A 7 -42.97 31.00 -8.02
N LEU A 8 -43.46 29.84 -7.56
CA LEU A 8 -42.89 29.16 -6.39
C LEU A 8 -41.54 28.54 -6.79
N LEU A 9 -40.46 29.10 -6.25
CA LEU A 9 -39.13 28.49 -6.31
C LEU A 9 -39.01 27.46 -5.17
N ALA A 10 -39.18 26.18 -5.47
CA ALA A 10 -38.91 25.11 -4.52
C ALA A 10 -37.39 24.96 -4.34
N VAL A 11 -36.84 25.53 -3.26
CA VAL A 11 -35.47 25.26 -2.84
C VAL A 11 -35.44 23.85 -2.26
N GLY A 12 -35.02 22.87 -3.06
CA GLY A 12 -34.76 21.52 -2.57
C GLY A 12 -33.59 21.55 -1.61
N LEU A 13 -33.83 21.37 -0.31
CA LEU A 13 -32.78 21.01 0.64
C LEU A 13 -32.31 19.59 0.30
N GLY A 14 -31.34 19.49 -0.62
CA GLY A 14 -30.58 18.27 -0.82
C GLY A 14 -29.79 18.00 0.46
N ALA A 15 -30.30 17.12 1.31
CA ALA A 15 -29.50 16.55 2.40
C ALA A 15 -28.35 15.78 1.74
N SER A 16 -27.18 16.42 1.66
CA SER A 16 -25.96 15.74 1.26
C SER A 16 -25.65 14.74 2.37
N ALA A 17 -25.96 13.47 2.14
CA ALA A 17 -25.59 12.41 3.06
C ALA A 17 -24.06 12.42 3.15
N PHE A 18 -23.53 12.82 4.31
CA PHE A 18 -22.12 12.63 4.63
C PHE A 18 -21.88 11.11 4.67
N SER A 19 -21.40 10.56 3.57
CA SER A 19 -20.88 9.20 3.54
C SER A 19 -19.53 9.24 4.26
N ALA A 20 -19.52 8.87 5.54
CA ALA A 20 -18.26 8.63 6.23
C ALA A 20 -17.56 7.49 5.47
N SER A 21 -16.41 7.80 4.85
CA SER A 21 -15.58 6.78 4.22
C SER A 21 -15.31 5.68 5.25
N ALA A 22 -15.58 4.43 4.89
CA ALA A 22 -15.16 3.29 5.69
C ALA A 22 -13.64 3.43 5.97
N PRO A 23 -13.16 3.05 7.18
CA PRO A 23 -11.74 3.14 7.50
C PRO A 23 -10.93 2.33 6.47
N ALA A 24 -9.82 2.91 6.02
CA ALA A 24 -8.95 2.25 5.05
C ALA A 24 -8.46 0.91 5.62
N ARG A 25 -8.63 -0.17 4.85
CA ARG A 25 -8.11 -1.50 5.20
C ARG A 25 -6.59 -1.44 5.31
N VAL A 26 -6.04 -1.87 6.44
CA VAL A 26 -4.60 -1.95 6.66
C VAL A 26 -4.16 -3.41 6.64
N VAL A 27 -3.08 -3.71 5.91
CA VAL A 27 -2.41 -5.01 5.90
C VAL A 27 -0.96 -4.78 6.29
N ALA A 28 -0.51 -5.42 7.36
CA ALA A 28 0.88 -5.35 7.79
C ALA A 28 1.58 -6.68 7.50
N VAL A 29 2.77 -6.62 6.92
CA VAL A 29 3.62 -7.78 6.63
C VAL A 29 5.01 -7.52 7.20
N ALA A 30 5.51 -8.49 7.96
CA ALA A 30 6.82 -8.44 8.59
C ALA A 30 7.80 -9.36 7.85
N ASP A 31 9.09 -9.13 8.09
CA ASP A 31 10.22 -10.03 7.81
C ASP A 31 10.15 -10.74 6.45
N VAL A 32 10.62 -10.07 5.40
CA VAL A 32 10.67 -10.64 4.05
C VAL A 32 12.01 -11.34 3.78
N HIS A 33 13.11 -10.79 4.28
CA HIS A 33 14.45 -11.38 4.15
C HIS A 33 14.78 -11.92 2.76
N GLY A 34 14.60 -11.09 1.73
CA GLY A 34 14.88 -11.48 0.34
C GLY A 34 14.11 -12.69 -0.17
N GLY A 35 12.96 -13.05 0.42
CA GLY A 35 12.07 -14.11 -0.04
C GLY A 35 10.96 -13.57 -0.94
N LEU A 36 11.23 -13.42 -2.24
CA LEU A 36 10.28 -12.79 -3.18
C LEU A 36 8.99 -13.61 -3.32
N GLN A 37 9.11 -14.92 -3.57
CA GLN A 37 7.95 -15.78 -3.82
C GLN A 37 7.00 -15.88 -2.61
N PRO A 38 7.50 -16.09 -1.37
CA PRO A 38 6.67 -15.99 -0.17
C PRO A 38 5.98 -14.63 -0.03
N PHE A 39 6.69 -13.53 -0.29
CA PHE A 39 6.12 -12.19 -0.17
C PHE A 39 5.01 -11.93 -1.20
N VAL A 40 5.24 -12.28 -2.47
CA VAL A 40 4.23 -12.24 -3.54
C VAL A 40 3.00 -13.07 -3.18
N SER A 41 3.20 -14.25 -2.60
CA SER A 41 2.09 -15.12 -2.17
C SER A 41 1.24 -14.46 -1.09
N ILE A 42 1.86 -13.83 -0.09
CA ILE A 42 1.17 -13.08 0.96
C ILE A 42 0.38 -11.90 0.37
N LEU A 43 1.01 -11.10 -0.49
CA LEU A 43 0.37 -9.93 -1.11
C LEU A 43 -0.81 -10.33 -2.01
N THR A 44 -0.68 -11.43 -2.74
CA THR A 44 -1.74 -11.99 -3.61
C THR A 44 -2.91 -12.49 -2.77
N ALA A 45 -2.64 -13.28 -1.73
CA ALA A 45 -3.68 -13.78 -0.81
C ALA A 45 -4.39 -12.64 -0.06
N ALA A 46 -3.66 -11.55 0.23
CA ALA A 46 -4.23 -10.34 0.80
C ALA A 46 -5.01 -9.49 -0.22
N GLY A 47 -4.98 -9.81 -1.51
CA GLY A 47 -5.64 -9.05 -2.58
C GLY A 47 -5.03 -7.65 -2.78
N LEU A 48 -3.72 -7.53 -2.56
CA LEU A 48 -2.99 -6.27 -2.76
C LEU A 48 -2.36 -6.19 -4.15
N ILE A 49 -2.08 -7.34 -4.78
CA ILE A 49 -1.47 -7.42 -6.11
C ILE A 49 -2.19 -8.41 -7.03
N ASP A 50 -2.05 -8.23 -8.34
CA ASP A 50 -2.45 -9.21 -9.36
C ASP A 50 -1.31 -10.19 -9.73
N ALA A 51 -1.60 -11.10 -10.67
CA ALA A 51 -0.64 -12.08 -11.18
C ALA A 51 0.53 -11.46 -11.97
N GLN A 52 0.51 -10.16 -12.24
CA GLN A 52 1.60 -9.40 -12.84
C GLN A 52 2.30 -8.50 -11.79
N HIS A 53 2.02 -8.74 -10.50
CA HIS A 53 2.55 -7.98 -9.36
C HIS A 53 2.19 -6.50 -9.37
N ARG A 54 1.09 -6.12 -10.02
CA ARG A 54 0.58 -4.74 -10.03
C ARG A 54 -0.39 -4.53 -8.89
N TRP A 55 -0.40 -3.33 -8.33
CA TRP A 55 -1.30 -2.96 -7.24
C TRP A 55 -2.78 -3.12 -7.64
N THR A 56 -3.53 -3.86 -6.81
CA THR A 56 -4.99 -4.05 -6.91
C THR A 56 -5.71 -3.79 -5.59
N GLY A 57 -4.99 -3.38 -4.54
CA GLY A 57 -5.54 -3.12 -3.20
C GLY A 57 -6.44 -1.88 -3.08
N GLY A 58 -6.68 -1.13 -4.16
CA GLY A 58 -7.48 0.10 -4.13
C GLY A 58 -6.94 1.12 -3.12
N ALA A 59 -7.79 1.60 -2.23
CA ALA A 59 -7.44 2.53 -1.15
C ALA A 59 -6.82 1.87 0.11
N ALA A 60 -6.45 0.59 0.04
CA ALA A 60 -5.82 -0.10 1.16
C ALA A 60 -4.43 0.49 1.48
N VAL A 61 -3.98 0.22 2.72
CA VAL A 61 -2.64 0.56 3.19
C VAL A 61 -1.86 -0.74 3.42
N LEU A 62 -0.75 -0.90 2.72
CA LEU A 62 0.27 -1.90 3.05
C LEU A 62 1.29 -1.27 4.00
N VAL A 63 1.60 -1.95 5.10
CA VAL A 63 2.74 -1.63 5.96
C VAL A 63 3.72 -2.79 5.90
N GLN A 64 4.84 -2.61 5.21
CA GLN A 64 5.98 -3.50 5.31
C GLN A 64 6.78 -3.04 6.54
N THR A 65 6.93 -3.91 7.53
CA THR A 65 7.38 -3.52 8.88
C THR A 65 8.89 -3.58 9.12
N GLY A 66 9.70 -3.72 8.07
CA GLY A 66 11.16 -3.86 8.14
C GLY A 66 11.64 -5.29 7.88
N ASP A 67 12.95 -5.49 7.91
CA ASP A 67 13.63 -6.76 7.66
C ASP A 67 13.32 -7.32 6.27
N VAL A 68 13.52 -6.47 5.27
CA VAL A 68 13.46 -6.80 3.84
C VAL A 68 14.80 -7.39 3.37
N THR A 69 15.90 -6.87 3.90
CA THR A 69 17.26 -7.29 3.53
C THR A 69 17.71 -8.55 4.26
N ASP A 70 18.89 -9.05 3.87
CA ASP A 70 19.60 -10.19 4.49
C ASP A 70 18.93 -11.56 4.33
N ARG A 71 19.72 -12.62 4.58
CA ARG A 71 19.37 -14.05 4.59
C ARG A 71 18.87 -14.67 3.27
N GLY A 72 18.04 -13.97 2.51
CA GLY A 72 17.58 -14.40 1.19
C GLY A 72 18.46 -13.87 0.07
N THR A 73 18.17 -14.35 -1.15
CA THR A 73 18.94 -14.02 -2.36
C THR A 73 18.23 -13.01 -3.27
N GLU A 74 16.95 -12.73 -3.03
CA GLU A 74 16.11 -11.91 -3.92
C GLU A 74 15.81 -10.52 -3.30
N VAL A 75 16.76 -9.97 -2.52
CA VAL A 75 16.57 -8.70 -1.80
C VAL A 75 16.29 -7.55 -2.77
N HIS A 76 17.02 -7.47 -3.88
CA HIS A 76 16.82 -6.42 -4.88
C HIS A 76 15.44 -6.51 -5.52
N GLU A 77 14.98 -7.71 -5.86
CA GLU A 77 13.67 -7.94 -6.47
C GLU A 77 12.53 -7.60 -5.52
N VAL A 78 12.69 -7.86 -4.21
CA VAL A 78 11.71 -7.45 -3.20
C VAL A 78 11.67 -5.92 -3.08
N LEU A 79 12.82 -5.24 -3.07
CA LEU A 79 12.88 -3.78 -3.03
C LEU A 79 12.25 -3.15 -4.29
N ASP A 80 12.56 -3.69 -5.47
CA ASP A 80 11.97 -3.25 -6.74
C ASP A 80 10.45 -3.42 -6.75
N LEU A 81 9.96 -4.55 -6.23
CA LEU A 81 8.53 -4.80 -6.05
C LEU A 81 7.91 -3.73 -5.14
N LEU A 82 8.48 -3.49 -3.96
CA LEU A 82 7.97 -2.47 -3.02
C LEU A 82 7.92 -1.07 -3.65
N MET A 83 8.98 -0.65 -4.34
CA MET A 83 9.04 0.64 -5.05
C MET A 83 8.00 0.74 -6.17
N SER A 84 7.70 -0.36 -6.87
CA SER A 84 6.64 -0.42 -7.88
C SER A 84 5.25 -0.31 -7.24
N LEU A 85 5.02 -1.02 -6.14
CA LEU A 85 3.75 -1.01 -5.43
C LEU A 85 3.45 0.33 -4.78
N GLU A 86 4.45 1.06 -4.27
CA GLU A 86 4.28 2.43 -3.78
C GLU A 86 3.64 3.34 -4.83
N LYS A 87 4.14 3.29 -6.07
CA LYS A 87 3.61 4.06 -7.20
C LYS A 87 2.19 3.64 -7.55
N GLY A 88 1.95 2.32 -7.63
CA GLY A 88 0.63 1.77 -7.96
C GLY A 88 -0.43 2.09 -6.90
N ALA A 89 -0.07 1.98 -5.62
CA ALA A 89 -0.93 2.30 -4.50
C ALA A 89 -1.32 3.78 -4.51
N ALA A 90 -0.36 4.68 -4.64
CA ALA A 90 -0.61 6.12 -4.69
C ALA A 90 -1.57 6.50 -5.83
N ALA A 91 -1.39 5.91 -7.02
CA ALA A 91 -2.26 6.14 -8.17
C ALA A 91 -3.71 5.66 -7.95
N ALA A 92 -3.91 4.64 -7.11
CA ALA A 92 -5.22 4.09 -6.76
C ALA A 92 -5.83 4.69 -5.47
N GLY A 93 -5.17 5.67 -4.85
CA GLY A 93 -5.59 6.26 -3.57
C GLY A 93 -5.25 5.41 -2.34
N GLY A 94 -4.48 4.34 -2.51
CA GLY A 94 -3.91 3.53 -1.44
C GLY A 94 -2.54 4.04 -0.98
N LYS A 95 -1.90 3.31 -0.07
CA LYS A 95 -0.56 3.63 0.43
C LYS A 95 0.26 2.36 0.64
N VAL A 96 1.56 2.49 0.45
CA VAL A 96 2.56 1.53 0.92
C VAL A 96 3.49 2.29 1.85
N HIS A 97 3.73 1.74 3.04
CA HIS A 97 4.67 2.25 4.02
C HIS A 97 5.72 1.17 4.28
N VAL A 98 6.97 1.43 3.92
CA VAL A 98 8.09 0.55 4.21
C VAL A 98 8.85 1.13 5.40
N LEU A 99 8.93 0.35 6.48
CA LEU A 99 9.63 0.74 7.70
C LEU A 99 11.05 0.15 7.69
N LEU A 100 11.90 0.66 8.58
CA LEU A 100 13.24 0.11 8.79
C LEU A 100 13.19 -0.91 9.93
N GLY A 101 13.61 -2.14 9.64
CA GLY A 101 13.88 -3.18 10.62
C GLY A 101 15.31 -3.10 11.13
N ASN A 102 15.70 -4.04 11.99
CA ASN A 102 17.08 -4.07 12.47
C ASN A 102 18.05 -4.46 11.36
N HIS A 103 17.65 -5.27 10.38
CA HIS A 103 18.53 -5.68 9.28
C HIS A 103 18.88 -4.51 8.35
N GLU A 104 17.93 -3.62 8.05
CA GLU A 104 18.24 -2.39 7.30
C GLU A 104 19.23 -1.50 8.06
N ILE A 105 19.03 -1.33 9.37
CA ILE A 105 19.92 -0.52 10.21
C ILE A 105 21.31 -1.15 10.29
N MET A 106 21.40 -2.47 10.48
CA MET A 106 22.67 -3.21 10.50
C MET A 106 23.46 -2.99 9.21
N ASN A 107 22.84 -3.16 8.05
CA ASN A 107 23.47 -2.89 6.76
C ASN A 107 23.91 -1.42 6.62
N MET A 108 23.09 -0.45 7.03
CA MET A 108 23.43 0.97 6.96
C MET A 108 24.64 1.36 7.82
N VAL A 109 24.91 0.63 8.91
CA VAL A 109 26.07 0.87 9.78
C VAL A 109 27.24 -0.07 9.49
N GLY A 110 27.14 -0.92 8.46
CA GLY A 110 28.19 -1.85 8.03
C GLY A 110 28.29 -3.15 8.84
N ASP A 111 27.27 -3.49 9.65
CA ASP A 111 27.14 -4.82 10.23
C ASP A 111 26.47 -5.75 9.22
N THR A 112 27.29 -6.44 8.42
CA THR A 112 26.84 -7.30 7.31
C THR A 112 26.84 -8.80 7.67
N ARG A 113 26.83 -9.14 8.96
CA ARG A 113 26.97 -10.53 9.42
C ARG A 113 25.88 -11.49 8.94
N ASP A 114 24.71 -10.96 8.54
CA ASP A 114 23.53 -11.72 8.11
C ASP A 114 23.32 -11.63 6.57
N VAL A 115 24.20 -10.95 5.84
CA VAL A 115 24.15 -10.83 4.38
C VAL A 115 24.49 -12.16 3.73
N SER A 116 23.68 -12.57 2.76
CA SER A 116 23.93 -13.77 1.96
C SER A 116 25.20 -13.60 1.12
N PRO A 117 26.09 -14.61 1.01
CA PRO A 117 27.39 -14.47 0.34
C PRO A 117 27.32 -14.15 -1.16
N GLU A 118 26.14 -14.30 -1.78
CA GLU A 118 25.95 -14.01 -3.21
C GLU A 118 25.76 -12.52 -3.53
N ILE A 119 25.83 -11.63 -2.52
CA ILE A 119 25.61 -10.18 -2.63
C ILE A 119 26.89 -9.40 -2.32
#